data_AF-A0AAW7XAZ6-F1
#
_entry.id   AF-A0AAW7XAZ6-F1
#
_cell.length_a   1.000
_cell.length_b   1.000
_cell.length_c   1.000
_cell.angle_alpha   90.00
_cell.angle_beta   90.00
_cell.angle_gamma   90.00
#
_symmetry.space_group_name_H-M   'P 1'
#
loop_
_entity.id
_entity.type
_entity.pdbx_description
1 polymer ?
#
loop_
_entity_poly.entity_id
_entity_poly.type
_entity_poly.pdbx_seq_one_letter_code
_entity_poly.pdbx_strand_id
1 'polypeptide(L)'
;EIGPLLANKAVNFIADKAKSDKPFFMYYCSQAVHTPHMASEELNGVKIAGTTPSRHMDMIKELDVQVGMMVEELKKQGIYENTVFIFTSDNG
;
A
#
# COMPACT_ATOMS: atom_id res chain seq x y z
N GLU A 1 -10.36 -2.84 -8.38
CA GLU A 1 -9.02 -3.33 -8.80
C GLU A 1 -7.89 -2.28 -8.80
N ILE A 2 -8.15 -0.97 -8.70
CA ILE A 2 -7.07 0.04 -8.74
C ILE A 2 -6.13 -0.03 -7.52
N GLY A 3 -6.66 -0.22 -6.31
CA GLY A 3 -5.86 -0.35 -5.08
C GLY A 3 -4.81 -1.46 -5.16
N PRO A 4 -5.19 -2.72 -5.45
CA PRO A 4 -4.24 -3.81 -5.64
C PRO A 4 -3.22 -3.56 -6.75
N LEU A 5 -3.64 -2.97 -7.87
CA LEU A 5 -2.74 -2.66 -8.98
C LEU A 5 -1.65 -1.67 -8.57
N LEU A 6 -2.02 -0.57 -7.89
CA LEU A 6 -1.07 0.44 -7.43
C LEU A 6 -0.11 -0.12 -6.40
N ALA A 7 -0.60 -0.89 -5.42
CA ALA A 7 0.23 -1.50 -4.40
C ALA A 7 1.26 -2.48 -5.00
N ASN A 8 0.84 -3.34 -5.93
CA ASN A 8 1.75 -4.24 -6.63
C ASN A 8 2.82 -3.47 -7.44
N LYS A 9 2.45 -2.36 -8.08
CA LYS A 9 3.42 -1.50 -8.77
C LYS A 9 4.42 -0.85 -7.80
N ALA A 10 3.97 -0.41 -6.63
CA ALA A 10 4.84 0.14 -5.59
C ALA A 10 5.82 -0.90 -5.06
N VAL A 11 5.35 -2.12 -4.75
CA VAL A 11 6.20 -3.26 -4.35
C VAL A 11 7.25 -3.56 -5.42
N ASN A 12 6.83 -3.67 -6.69
CA ASN A 12 7.75 -3.92 -7.80
C ASN A 12 8.76 -2.80 -7.99
N PHE A 13 8.36 -1.54 -7.78
CA PHE A 13 9.27 -0.40 -7.82
C PHE A 13 10.33 -0.49 -6.71
N ILE A 14 9.94 -0.81 -5.47
CA ILE A 14 10.87 -1.01 -4.35
C ILE A 14 11.86 -2.14 -4.69
N ALA A 15 11.36 -3.28 -5.15
CA ALA A 15 12.18 -4.44 -5.52
C ALA A 15 13.17 -4.14 -6.67
N ASP A 16 12.76 -3.30 -7.64
CA ASP A 16 13.64 -2.83 -8.71
C ASP A 16 14.72 -1.88 -8.20
N LYS A 17 14.34 -0.88 -7.39
CA LYS A 17 15.28 0.13 -6.90
C LYS A 17 16.25 -0.38 -5.85
N ALA A 18 15.88 -1.41 -5.09
CA ALA A 18 16.78 -2.08 -4.16
C ALA A 18 18.02 -2.71 -4.84
N LYS A 19 18.01 -2.92 -6.16
CA LYS A 19 19.16 -3.46 -6.92
C LYS A 19 20.25 -2.42 -7.21
N SER A 20 20.01 -1.16 -6.86
CA SER A 20 20.93 -0.04 -7.12
C SER A 20 21.37 0.58 -5.80
N ASP A 21 22.63 1.03 -5.74
CA ASP A 21 23.16 1.79 -4.59
C ASP A 21 22.64 3.24 -4.53
N LYS A 22 21.84 3.67 -5.52
CA LYS A 22 21.27 5.02 -5.54
C LYS A 22 20.00 5.07 -4.68
N PRO A 23 19.82 6.12 -3.84
CA PRO A 23 18.56 6.31 -3.15
C PRO A 23 17.42 6.54 -4.14
N PHE A 24 16.20 6.21 -3.74
CA PHE A 24 14.99 6.47 -4.52
C PHE A 24 14.00 7.33 -3.75
N PHE A 25 13.12 7.98 -4.51
CA PHE A 25 11.94 8.65 -4.00
C PHE A 25 10.71 8.00 -4.61
N MET A 26 9.69 7.74 -3.79
CA MET A 26 8.40 7.23 -4.23
C MET A 26 7.29 8.09 -3.64
N TYR A 27 6.45 8.63 -4.51
CA TYR A 27 5.22 9.29 -4.11
C TYR A 27 4.03 8.37 -4.41
N TYR A 28 3.56 7.68 -3.37
CA TYR A 28 2.45 6.73 -3.48
C TYR A 28 1.12 7.39 -3.14
N CYS A 29 0.31 7.66 -4.17
CA CYS A 29 -1.02 8.24 -4.02
C CYS A 29 -2.08 7.13 -4.08
N SER A 30 -2.49 6.62 -2.92
CA SER A 30 -3.59 5.65 -2.89
C SER A 30 -4.91 6.34 -3.22
N GLN A 31 -5.78 5.66 -3.97
CA GLN A 31 -7.17 6.07 -4.18
C GLN A 31 -8.08 5.73 -2.99
N ALA A 32 -7.55 5.02 -2.00
CA ALA A 32 -8.35 4.44 -0.94
C ALA A 32 -9.22 5.47 -0.22
N VAL A 33 -10.37 5.02 0.27
CA VAL A 33 -11.31 5.80 1.10
C VAL A 33 -12.10 6.89 0.33
N HIS A 34 -11.65 7.31 -0.86
CA HIS A 34 -12.46 8.12 -1.76
C HIS A 34 -13.65 7.30 -2.29
N THR A 35 -14.80 7.96 -2.46
CA THR A 35 -16.00 7.31 -3.01
C THR A 35 -15.85 7.00 -4.51
N PRO A 36 -16.49 5.95 -5.04
CA PRO A 36 -17.31 4.96 -4.33
C PRO A 36 -16.46 3.94 -3.55
N HIS A 37 -16.93 3.51 -2.38
CA HIS A 37 -16.23 2.51 -1.56
C HIS A 37 -16.42 1.10 -2.10
N MET A 38 -15.40 0.59 -2.79
CA MET A 38 -15.38 -0.70 -3.48
C MET A 38 -14.07 -1.44 -3.21
N ALA A 39 -13.87 -1.84 -1.96
CA ALA A 39 -12.70 -2.61 -1.56
C ALA A 39 -12.71 -4.00 -2.22
N SER A 40 -11.52 -4.55 -2.47
CA SER A 40 -11.36 -5.92 -2.94
C SER A 40 -11.84 -6.92 -1.88
N GLU A 41 -12.28 -8.10 -2.32
CA GLU A 41 -12.65 -9.20 -1.39
C GLU A 41 -11.45 -9.66 -0.56
N GLU A 42 -10.27 -9.73 -1.19
CA GLU A 42 -9.02 -10.13 -0.58
C GLU A 42 -7.84 -9.38 -1.23
N LEU A 43 -6.80 -9.12 -0.45
CA LEU A 43 -5.51 -8.62 -0.92
C LEU A 43 -4.39 -9.23 -0.07
N ASN A 44 -3.33 -9.74 -0.72
CA ASN A 44 -2.16 -10.32 -0.04
C ASN A 44 -2.53 -11.40 1.01
N GLY A 45 -3.52 -12.25 0.72
CA GLY A 45 -4.01 -13.28 1.65
C GLY A 45 -4.90 -12.76 2.78
N VAL A 46 -5.21 -11.46 2.82
CA VAL A 46 -6.05 -10.83 3.84
C VAL A 46 -7.43 -10.55 3.28
N LYS A 47 -8.47 -11.15 3.87
CA LYS A 47 -9.87 -10.85 3.56
C LYS A 47 -10.23 -9.41 3.98
N ILE A 48 -10.91 -8.67 3.11
CA ILE A 48 -11.17 -7.24 3.30
C ILE A 48 -12.66 -6.92 3.21
N ALA A 49 -13.29 -7.01 2.03
CA ALA A 49 -14.67 -6.59 1.86
C ALA A 49 -15.62 -7.34 2.81
N GLY A 50 -16.46 -6.58 3.53
CA GLY A 50 -17.41 -7.11 4.51
C GLY A 50 -16.78 -7.63 5.80
N THR A 51 -15.49 -7.35 6.05
CA THR A 51 -14.82 -7.77 7.30
C THR A 51 -14.75 -6.67 8.35
N THR A 52 -15.19 -5.46 8.00
CA THR A 52 -15.27 -4.31 8.92
C THR A 52 -16.71 -3.77 9.01
N PRO A 53 -17.02 -2.87 9.96
CA PRO A 53 -18.38 -2.35 10.14
C PRO A 53 -18.98 -1.58 8.96
N SER A 54 -18.18 -1.14 7.98
CA SER A 54 -18.68 -0.39 6.82
C SER A 54 -17.77 -0.53 5.60
N ARG A 55 -18.31 -0.30 4.39
CA ARG A 55 -17.51 -0.29 3.15
C ARG A 55 -16.38 0.75 3.19
N HIS A 56 -16.59 1.87 3.88
CA HIS A 56 -15.55 2.86 4.12
C HIS A 56 -14.39 2.27 4.93
N MET A 57 -14.69 1.55 6.02
CA MET A 57 -13.68 0.89 6.83
C MET A 57 -13.01 -0.29 6.08
N ASP A 58 -13.71 -0.94 5.14
CA ASP A 58 -13.09 -1.95 4.27
C ASP A 58 -12.02 -1.30 3.37
N MET A 59 -12.27 -0.09 2.85
CA MET A 59 -11.26 0.66 2.08
C MET A 59 -10.05 1.05 2.95
N ILE A 60 -10.28 1.43 4.21
CA ILE A 60 -9.19 1.72 5.17
C ILE A 60 -8.37 0.45 5.44
N LYS A 61 -9.04 -0.68 5.64
CA LYS A 61 -8.37 -1.97 5.83
C LYS A 61 -7.56 -2.37 4.59
N GLU A 62 -8.09 -2.15 3.38
CA GLU A 62 -7.32 -2.37 2.16
C GLU A 62 -6.08 -1.49 2.11
N LEU A 63 -6.19 -0.20 2.44
CA LEU A 63 -5.05 0.73 2.49
C LEU A 63 -3.97 0.24 3.47
N ASP A 64 -4.36 -0.24 4.64
CA ASP A 64 -3.44 -0.82 5.63
C ASP A 64 -2.68 -2.03 5.04
N VAL A 65 -3.38 -2.94 4.35
CA VAL A 65 -2.75 -4.07 3.65
C VAL A 65 -1.78 -3.59 2.56
N GLN A 66 -2.16 -2.58 1.76
CA GLN A 66 -1.28 -2.02 0.73
C GLN A 66 0.01 -1.44 1.33
N VAL A 67 -0.09 -0.73 2.47
CA VAL A 67 1.07 -0.20 3.21
C VAL A 67 1.92 -1.35 3.76
N GLY A 68 1.27 -2.36 4.34
CA GLY A 68 1.93 -3.58 4.81
C GLY A 68 2.79 -4.23 3.72
N MET A 69 2.25 -4.39 2.51
CA MET A 69 2.99 -4.94 1.35
C MET A 69 4.27 -4.14 1.04
N MET A 70 4.22 -2.80 1.09
CA MET A 70 5.40 -1.95 0.86
C MET A 70 6.43 -2.09 1.99
N VAL A 71 5.99 -2.11 3.25
CA VAL A 71 6.86 -2.30 4.42
C VAL A 71 7.53 -3.68 4.39
N GLU A 72 6.79 -4.72 4.06
CA GLU A 72 7.30 -6.09 3.92
C GLU A 72 8.38 -6.17 2.84
N GLU A 73 8.16 -5.55 1.67
CA GLU A 73 9.17 -5.54 0.60
C GLU A 73 10.42 -4.76 1.01
N LEU A 74 10.28 -3.58 1.65
CA LEU A 74 11.42 -2.81 2.17
C LEU A 74 12.25 -3.63 3.17
N LYS A 75 11.60 -4.37 4.07
CA LYS A 75 12.26 -5.25 5.05
C LYS A 75 12.94 -6.44 4.38
N LYS A 76 12.27 -7.08 3.42
CA LYS A 76 12.80 -8.19 2.63
C LYS A 76 14.06 -7.79 1.84
N GLN A 77 14.10 -6.57 1.32
CA GLN A 77 15.26 -6.02 0.62
C GLN A 77 16.35 -5.46 1.58
N GLY A 78 16.11 -5.46 2.89
CA GLY A 78 17.08 -4.99 3.89
C GLY A 78 17.28 -3.47 3.92
N ILE A 79 16.39 -2.69 3.31
CA ILE A 79 16.53 -1.22 3.15
C ILE A 79 15.54 -0.42 4.01
N TYR A 80 14.70 -1.09 4.80
CA TYR A 80 13.68 -0.45 5.64
C TYR A 80 14.28 0.56 6.64
N GLU A 81 15.35 0.19 7.34
CA GLU A 81 15.96 1.04 8.38
C GLU A 81 16.61 2.32 7.82
N ASN A 82 16.91 2.35 6.52
CA ASN A 82 17.44 3.53 5.82
C ASN A 82 16.38 4.19 4.91
N THR A 83 15.10 3.98 5.20
CA THR A 83 13.97 4.56 4.45
C THR A 83 13.16 5.48 5.36
N VAL A 84 12.97 6.73 4.96
CA VAL A 84 12.01 7.63 5.61
C VAL A 84 10.64 7.40 4.97
N PHE A 85 9.68 6.91 5.76
CA PHE A 85 8.31 6.66 5.32
C PHE A 85 7.37 7.72 5.90
N ILE A 86 6.70 8.49 5.04
CA ILE A 86 5.74 9.51 5.44
C ILE A 86 4.35 9.05 5.01
N PHE A 87 3.44 8.92 5.97
CA PHE A 87 2.04 8.59 5.74
C PHE A 87 1.17 9.80 6.10
N THR A 88 0.31 10.21 5.17
CA THR A 88 -0.58 11.37 5.35
C THR A 88 -1.81 11.25 4.45
N SER A 89 -2.76 12.17 4.64
CA SER A 89 -3.94 12.34 3.78
C SER A 89 -3.81 13.64 3.00
N ASP A 90 -4.42 13.72 1.82
CA ASP A 90 -4.46 14.94 1.01
C ASP A 90 -5.42 15.98 1.60
N ASN A 91 -6.51 15.52 2.22
CA ASN A 91 -7.49 16.31 2.96
C ASN A 91 -8.20 15.46 4.04
N GLY A 92 -9.19 16.06 4.72
CA GLY A 92 -10.06 15.41 5.71
C GLY A 92 -11.51 15.87 5.54
#